data_AF-A0A9D1Y284-F1
#
_entry.id   AF-A0A9D1Y284-F1
#
_cell.length_a   1.000
_cell.length_b   1.000
_cell.length_c   1.000
_cell.angle_alpha   90.00
_cell.angle_beta   90.00
_cell.angle_gamma   90.00
#
_symmetry.space_group_name_H-M   'P 1'
#
loop_
_entity.id
_entity.type
_entity.pdbx_description
1 polymer ?
#
loop_
_entity_poly.entity_id
_entity_poly.type
_entity_poly.pdbx_seq_one_letter_code
_entity_poly.pdbx_strand_id
1 'polypeptide(L)'
;MALPQNKALYLMGCLLMSMVLSGCGGTPLSEREIVRGVLFAQQGGAFSACLVVADQEAEDTPRNRAVAAAGETPAQALQRAEDALPGQAYYGLLDLAALPAQTDWQTAQQIGTLLYDVAQPAPELSVFALAEADNPDWEEEAPALYEAMKAAESAYEVHCGLQQMFAQNEVCAVPALAQSGYDLLLLPRDGAPLRCRGLAGAQLAAVLCGQAQRLQGTFAGGQAACEADAHVTVEGQTVQLHLRACALQALTGQAPDDLESALQRELQASFAALYGQTHRAGADPFHLDFWQACTYGPGHPMQDPQLTVLFE
;
A
#
# COMPACT_ATOMS: atom_id res chain seq x y z
N MET A 1 54.96 10.17 35.26
CA MET A 1 55.29 9.39 34.05
C MET A 1 54.73 10.13 32.85
N ALA A 2 55.59 10.80 32.08
CA ALA A 2 55.19 11.49 30.86
C ALA A 2 55.01 10.46 29.73
N LEU A 3 53.81 10.37 29.15
CA LEU A 3 53.64 9.60 27.92
C LEU A 3 54.47 10.28 26.81
N PRO A 4 55.19 9.50 25.97
CA PRO A 4 56.00 10.07 24.90
C PRO A 4 55.11 10.83 23.92
N GLN A 5 55.42 12.11 23.69
CA GLN A 5 54.68 13.09 22.86
C GLN A 5 54.23 12.52 21.50
N ASN A 6 54.98 11.59 20.91
CA ASN A 6 54.64 10.96 19.64
C ASN A 6 53.41 10.05 19.72
N LYS A 7 53.16 9.34 20.84
CA LYS A 7 51.99 8.46 20.97
C LYS A 7 50.69 9.24 21.15
N ALA A 8 50.75 10.40 21.81
CA ALA A 8 49.60 11.29 21.94
C ALA A 8 49.19 11.91 20.59
N LEU A 9 50.17 12.25 19.75
CA LEU A 9 49.93 12.81 18.42
C LEU A 9 49.29 11.79 17.45
N TYR A 10 49.73 10.53 17.50
CA TYR A 10 49.11 9.45 16.71
C TYR A 10 47.70 9.09 17.20
N LEU A 11 47.45 9.09 18.51
CA LEU A 11 46.12 8.82 19.05
C LEU A 11 45.12 9.94 18.69
N MET A 12 45.56 11.19 18.76
CA MET A 12 44.76 12.36 18.41
C MET A 12 44.51 12.43 16.89
N GLY A 13 45.49 12.04 16.07
CA GLY A 13 45.34 11.89 14.62
C GLY A 13 44.35 10.79 14.23
N CYS A 14 44.37 9.63 14.90
CA CYS A 14 43.40 8.55 14.65
C CYS A 14 41.98 8.93 15.09
N LEU A 15 41.83 9.66 16.21
CA LEU A 15 40.53 10.16 16.68
C LEU A 15 39.94 11.21 15.72
N LEU A 16 40.76 12.15 15.24
CA LEU A 16 40.33 13.13 14.25
C LEU A 16 40.01 12.48 12.89
N MET A 17 40.76 11.46 12.48
CA MET A 17 40.47 10.74 11.24
C MET A 17 39.21 9.86 11.38
N SER A 18 38.91 9.34 12.56
CA SER A 18 37.63 8.66 12.82
C SER A 18 36.44 9.62 12.84
N MET A 19 36.60 10.88 13.28
CA MET A 19 35.56 11.91 13.21
C MET A 19 35.34 12.42 11.78
N VAL A 20 36.38 12.44 10.93
CA VAL A 20 36.29 12.81 9.52
C VAL A 20 35.74 11.66 8.66
N LEU A 21 36.02 10.40 9.02
CA LEU A 21 35.47 9.20 8.36
C LEU A 21 34.05 8.84 8.83
N SER A 22 33.65 9.27 10.02
CA SER A 22 32.22 9.34 10.40
C SER A 22 31.61 10.60 9.78
N GLY A 23 31.43 10.58 8.46
CA GLY A 23 30.76 11.63 7.68
C GLY A 23 29.29 11.89 8.06
N CYS A 24 28.93 11.77 9.32
CA CYS A 24 27.66 12.18 9.89
C CYS A 24 27.82 13.59 10.46
N GLY A 25 28.03 14.58 9.59
CA GLY A 25 27.74 15.99 9.91
C GLY A 25 26.24 16.27 10.02
N GLY A 26 25.46 15.25 10.40
CA GLY A 26 24.03 15.37 10.63
C GLY A 26 23.78 15.77 12.07
N THR A 27 22.76 16.60 12.26
CA THR A 27 22.09 16.79 13.55
C THR A 27 21.90 15.44 14.26
N PRO A 28 22.15 15.36 15.59
CA PRO A 28 21.91 14.14 16.34
C PRO A 28 20.45 13.69 16.17
N LEU A 29 20.21 12.37 16.19
CA LEU A 29 18.85 11.82 15.99
C LEU A 29 17.81 12.38 16.98
N SER A 30 18.26 12.81 18.16
CA SER A 30 17.44 13.46 19.20
C SER A 30 16.93 14.86 18.82
N GLU A 31 17.47 15.48 17.77
CA GLU A 31 17.01 16.77 17.22
C GLU A 31 16.21 16.59 15.91
N ARG A 32 15.99 15.34 15.50
CA ARG A 32 15.29 15.00 14.27
C ARG A 32 13.91 14.46 14.56
N GLU A 33 12.99 14.80 13.67
CA GLU A 33 11.63 14.30 13.68
C GLU A 33 11.55 13.05 12.83
N ILE A 34 11.42 11.89 13.48
CA ILE A 34 11.37 10.60 12.81
C ILE A 34 10.01 10.43 12.14
N VAL A 35 9.96 10.60 10.82
CA VAL A 35 8.75 10.39 10.04
C VAL A 35 8.52 8.89 9.85
N ARG A 36 7.37 8.40 10.30
CA ARG A 36 6.90 7.02 10.14
C ARG A 36 5.93 6.87 8.99
N GLY A 37 5.06 7.87 8.80
CA GLY A 37 4.07 7.87 7.74
C GLY A 37 3.89 9.22 7.06
N VAL A 38 3.50 9.21 5.79
CA VAL A 38 3.06 10.43 5.06
C VAL A 38 1.69 10.17 4.45
N LEU A 39 0.68 10.95 4.85
CA LEU A 39 -0.68 10.82 4.35
C LEU A 39 -1.07 12.05 3.53
N PHE A 40 -1.64 11.82 2.36
CA PHE A 40 -2.14 12.88 1.48
C PHE A 40 -3.66 12.82 1.38
N ALA A 41 -4.30 13.98 1.48
CA ALA A 41 -5.70 14.18 1.13
C ALA A 41 -5.81 15.27 0.05
N GLN A 42 -6.89 15.24 -0.71
CA GLN A 42 -7.17 16.21 -1.76
C GLN A 42 -8.59 16.73 -1.62
N GLN A 43 -8.76 18.05 -1.64
CA GLN A 43 -10.06 18.71 -1.57
C GLN A 43 -10.07 20.01 -2.38
N GLY A 44 -11.13 20.19 -3.18
CA GLY A 44 -11.32 21.44 -3.92
C GLY A 44 -10.15 21.81 -4.85
N GLY A 45 -9.37 20.82 -5.28
CA GLY A 45 -8.15 21.00 -6.07
C GLY A 45 -6.87 21.31 -5.28
N ALA A 46 -6.97 21.52 -3.96
CA ALA A 46 -5.83 21.65 -3.06
C ALA A 46 -5.47 20.30 -2.41
N PHE A 47 -4.21 20.16 -2.02
CA PHE A 47 -3.67 19.01 -1.31
C PHE A 47 -3.42 19.36 0.15
N SER A 48 -3.53 18.37 1.01
CA SER A 48 -3.06 18.42 2.40
C SER A 48 -2.15 17.23 2.63
N ALA A 49 -0.99 17.46 3.21
CA ALA A 49 -0.03 16.43 3.57
C ALA A 49 0.10 16.40 5.10
N CYS A 50 0.05 15.21 5.67
CA CYS A 50 0.24 14.95 7.08
C CYS A 50 1.43 14.04 7.30
N LEU A 51 2.37 14.49 8.13
CA LEU A 51 3.50 13.72 8.62
C LEU A 51 3.10 13.06 9.94
N VAL A 52 3.14 11.73 9.97
CA VAL A 52 3.04 10.93 11.19
C VAL A 52 4.45 10.72 11.70
N VAL A 53 4.72 11.27 12.89
CA VAL A 53 6.05 11.36 13.48
C VAL A 53 6.06 10.58 14.79
N ALA A 54 7.14 9.83 15.04
CA ALA A 54 7.32 9.13 16.30
C ALA A 54 7.46 10.15 17.44
N ASP A 55 6.62 10.03 18.47
CA ASP A 55 6.71 10.81 19.69
C ASP A 55 7.81 10.22 20.59
N GLN A 56 8.95 10.90 20.59
CA GLN A 56 10.13 10.50 21.37
C GLN A 56 10.02 10.90 22.85
N GLU A 57 9.03 11.71 23.23
CA GLU A 57 8.85 12.22 24.60
C GLU A 57 7.79 11.43 25.38
N ALA A 58 7.09 10.50 24.75
CA ALA A 58 6.08 9.68 25.41
C ALA A 58 6.70 8.71 26.43
N GLU A 59 6.37 8.90 27.72
CA GLU A 59 6.98 8.17 28.84
C GLU A 59 6.56 6.69 28.97
N ASP A 60 5.36 6.30 28.51
CA ASP A 60 4.78 4.97 28.79
C ASP A 60 4.59 4.07 27.56
N THR A 61 4.29 4.63 26.40
CA THR A 61 4.07 3.86 25.15
C THR A 61 4.48 4.73 23.98
N PRO A 62 5.30 4.24 23.03
CA PRO A 62 5.63 5.00 21.84
C PRO A 62 4.33 5.39 21.13
N ARG A 63 4.07 6.69 21.04
CA ARG A 63 2.91 7.24 20.34
C ARG A 63 3.38 7.88 19.05
N ASN A 64 2.46 8.05 18.12
CA ASN A 64 2.70 8.87 16.95
C ASN A 64 1.95 10.18 17.12
N ARG A 65 2.59 11.28 16.74
CA ARG A 65 1.98 12.60 16.62
C ARG A 65 1.85 12.98 15.15
N ALA A 66 0.96 13.90 14.85
CA ALA A 66 0.68 14.35 13.50
C ALA A 66 1.03 15.83 13.33
N VAL A 67 1.61 16.19 12.18
CA VAL A 67 1.77 17.57 11.74
C VAL A 67 1.32 17.64 10.29
N ALA A 68 0.42 18.56 9.99
CA ALA A 68 -0.14 18.67 8.65
C ALA A 68 -0.12 20.10 8.12
N ALA A 69 -0.05 20.22 6.81
CA ALA A 69 -0.19 21.50 6.12
C ALA A 69 -0.85 21.32 4.76
N ALA A 70 -1.56 22.37 4.33
CA ALA A 70 -2.18 22.44 3.02
C ALA A 70 -1.27 23.12 1.98
N GLY A 71 -1.39 22.72 0.72
CA GLY A 71 -0.70 23.27 -0.44
C GLY A 71 -1.51 23.08 -1.72
N GLU A 72 -1.14 23.78 -2.78
CA GLU A 72 -1.75 23.65 -4.11
C GLU A 72 -1.29 22.37 -4.83
N THR A 73 -0.13 21.82 -4.44
CA THR A 73 0.44 20.59 -4.99
C THR A 73 0.87 19.66 -3.85
N PRO A 74 1.01 18.34 -4.10
CA PRO A 74 1.50 17.42 -3.08
C PRO A 74 2.85 17.82 -2.51
N ALA A 75 3.78 18.26 -3.37
CA ALA A 75 5.11 18.70 -2.95
C ALA A 75 5.06 19.95 -2.07
N GLN A 76 4.19 20.92 -2.40
CA GLN A 76 4.03 22.12 -1.58
C GLN A 76 3.40 21.80 -0.23
N ALA A 77 2.39 20.92 -0.19
CA ALA A 77 1.77 20.49 1.04
C ALA A 77 2.78 19.77 1.95
N LEU A 78 3.58 18.86 1.37
CA LEU A 78 4.63 18.14 2.09
C LEU A 78 5.69 19.09 2.66
N GLN A 79 6.24 19.99 1.85
CA GLN A 79 7.24 20.97 2.30
C GLN A 79 6.71 21.84 3.46
N ARG A 80 5.46 22.29 3.37
CA ARG A 80 4.86 23.10 4.45
C ARG A 80 4.64 22.30 5.73
N ALA A 81 4.33 21.00 5.61
CA ALA A 81 4.19 20.13 6.76
C ALA A 81 5.56 19.89 7.43
N GLU A 82 6.63 19.76 6.63
CA GLU A 82 8.00 19.72 7.13
C GLU A 82 8.39 21.02 7.83
N ASP A 83 8.08 22.19 7.24
CA ASP A 83 8.40 23.50 7.83
C ASP A 83 7.65 23.77 9.14
N ALA A 84 6.53 23.07 9.38
CA ALA A 84 5.76 23.14 10.61
C ALA A 84 6.30 22.24 11.74
N LEU A 85 7.25 21.34 11.43
CA LEU A 85 7.93 20.54 12.44
C LEU A 85 8.87 21.41 13.29
N PRO A 86 9.01 21.12 14.60
CA PRO A 86 9.95 21.84 15.46
C PRO A 86 11.41 21.47 15.18
N GLY A 87 11.66 20.33 14.52
CA GLY A 87 12.97 19.84 14.13
C GLY A 87 13.01 19.38 12.68
N GLN A 88 14.20 18.95 12.22
CA GLN A 88 14.37 18.50 10.84
C GLN A 88 13.72 17.13 10.61
N ALA A 89 12.90 17.01 9.56
CA ALA A 89 12.31 15.73 9.15
C ALA A 89 13.38 14.69 8.81
N TYR A 90 13.19 13.46 9.30
CA TYR A 90 14.03 12.31 9.02
C TYR A 90 13.20 11.15 8.48
N TYR A 91 13.35 10.88 7.19
CA TYR A 91 12.61 9.87 6.43
C TYR A 91 13.25 8.48 6.45
N GLY A 92 14.37 8.27 7.15
CA GLY A 92 15.08 6.99 7.13
C GLY A 92 14.33 5.81 7.77
N LEU A 93 13.20 6.08 8.43
CA LEU A 93 12.29 5.09 9.03
C LEU A 93 10.84 5.23 8.52
N LEU A 94 10.65 5.93 7.39
CA LEU A 94 9.36 6.02 6.72
C LEU A 94 8.97 4.62 6.22
N ASP A 95 7.84 4.10 6.68
CA ASP A 95 7.39 2.75 6.34
C ASP A 95 5.98 2.71 5.72
N LEU A 96 5.24 3.82 5.78
CA LEU A 96 3.90 3.91 5.19
C LEU A 96 3.64 5.25 4.47
N ALA A 97 2.94 5.20 3.35
CA ALA A 97 2.37 6.36 2.70
C ALA A 97 0.91 6.12 2.32
N ALA A 98 0.09 7.17 2.39
CA ALA A 98 -1.31 7.11 2.00
C ALA A 98 -1.62 8.14 0.89
N LEU A 99 -2.20 7.66 -0.21
CA LEU A 99 -2.72 8.47 -1.30
C LEU A 99 -4.11 9.02 -0.96
N PRO A 100 -4.54 10.14 -1.58
CA PRO A 100 -5.90 10.65 -1.45
C PRO A 100 -6.98 9.62 -1.82
N ALA A 101 -8.17 9.74 -1.25
CA ALA A 101 -9.26 8.79 -1.48
C ALA A 101 -9.72 8.70 -2.95
N GLN A 102 -9.69 9.84 -3.65
CA GLN A 102 -10.06 10.00 -5.07
C GLN A 102 -8.83 10.13 -5.97
N THR A 103 -7.80 9.32 -5.70
CA THR A 103 -6.57 9.34 -6.49
C THR A 103 -6.79 8.75 -7.88
N ASP A 104 -6.21 9.40 -8.89
CA ASP A 104 -6.02 8.86 -10.23
C ASP A 104 -4.58 8.43 -10.47
N TRP A 105 -4.32 7.78 -11.62
CA TRP A 105 -2.97 7.31 -11.97
C TRP A 105 -1.94 8.44 -11.95
N GLN A 106 -2.29 9.63 -12.48
CA GLN A 106 -1.36 10.76 -12.55
C GLN A 106 -0.97 11.28 -11.15
N THR A 107 -1.96 11.41 -10.26
CA THR A 107 -1.76 11.85 -8.89
C THR A 107 -0.95 10.83 -8.09
N ALA A 108 -1.23 9.53 -8.26
CA ALA A 108 -0.45 8.45 -7.66
C ALA A 108 1.02 8.50 -8.10
N GLN A 109 1.29 8.65 -9.40
CA GLN A 109 2.66 8.76 -9.92
C GLN A 109 3.37 10.03 -9.42
N GLN A 110 2.67 11.16 -9.33
CA GLN A 110 3.23 12.41 -8.80
C GLN A 110 3.63 12.27 -7.33
N ILE A 111 2.73 11.76 -6.49
CA ILE A 111 3.00 11.53 -5.06
C ILE A 111 4.08 10.47 -4.88
N GLY A 112 4.02 9.38 -5.65
CA GLY A 112 5.02 8.33 -5.61
C GLY A 112 6.41 8.86 -5.91
N THR A 113 6.56 9.65 -6.98
CA THR A 113 7.85 10.23 -7.38
C THR A 113 8.39 11.15 -6.29
N LEU A 114 7.52 11.99 -5.73
CA LEU A 114 7.88 12.86 -4.60
C LEU A 114 8.42 12.05 -3.41
N LEU A 115 7.71 10.98 -3.02
CA LEU A 115 8.10 10.12 -1.91
C LEU A 115 9.41 9.36 -2.20
N TYR A 116 9.60 8.92 -3.44
CA TYR A 116 10.83 8.26 -3.87
C TYR A 116 12.05 9.17 -3.71
N ASP A 117 11.91 10.46 -4.03
CA ASP A 117 13.00 11.43 -3.94
C ASP A 117 13.36 11.77 -2.49
N VAL A 118 12.36 11.93 -1.61
CA VAL A 118 12.59 12.33 -0.20
C VAL A 118 13.03 11.17 0.70
N ALA A 119 12.69 9.92 0.36
CA ALA A 119 12.94 8.75 1.20
C ALA A 119 14.23 7.96 0.87
N GLN A 120 15.17 8.54 0.10
CA GLN A 120 16.46 7.88 -0.21
C GLN A 120 17.33 7.70 1.06
N PRO A 121 18.03 6.56 1.26
CA PRO A 121 18.34 5.48 0.30
C PRO A 121 17.37 4.27 0.31
N ALA A 122 16.06 4.50 0.43
CA ALA A 122 14.94 3.59 0.11
C ALA A 122 14.53 2.57 1.20
N PRO A 123 13.57 2.92 2.07
CA PRO A 123 12.84 1.99 2.91
C PRO A 123 11.85 1.12 2.10
N GLU A 124 11.49 -0.05 2.64
CA GLU A 124 10.32 -0.83 2.25
C GLU A 124 9.05 -0.03 2.59
N LEU A 125 8.68 0.90 1.70
CA LEU A 125 7.55 1.81 1.88
C LEU A 125 6.26 1.18 1.36
N SER A 126 5.33 0.89 2.25
CA SER A 126 3.98 0.43 1.92
C SER A 126 3.10 1.61 1.52
N VAL A 127 2.39 1.48 0.41
CA VAL A 127 1.49 2.50 -0.12
C VAL A 127 0.05 2.03 0.03
N PHE A 128 -0.76 2.86 0.66
CA PHE A 128 -2.20 2.71 0.78
C PHE A 128 -2.91 3.91 0.14
N ALA A 129 -4.23 3.84 0.03
CA ALA A 129 -5.06 5.01 -0.17
C ALA A 129 -6.06 5.18 0.97
N LEU A 130 -6.48 6.41 1.19
CA LEU A 130 -7.48 6.71 2.21
C LEU A 130 -8.87 6.17 1.83
N ALA A 131 -9.67 5.92 2.86
CA ALA A 131 -11.11 5.73 2.71
C ALA A 131 -11.75 7.00 2.14
N GLU A 132 -12.94 6.89 1.53
CA GLU A 132 -13.75 8.03 1.08
C GLU A 132 -14.16 8.91 2.27
N ALA A 133 -13.25 9.79 2.71
CA ALA A 133 -13.47 10.77 3.76
C ALA A 133 -13.15 12.16 3.21
N ASP A 134 -14.12 13.06 3.35
CA ASP A 134 -13.93 14.47 3.03
C ASP A 134 -13.19 15.13 4.21
N ASN A 135 -11.88 15.23 4.11
CA ASN A 135 -11.00 15.95 5.06
C ASN A 135 -10.84 15.26 6.43
N PRO A 136 -9.89 14.33 6.59
CA PRO A 136 -9.54 13.86 7.92
C PRO A 136 -9.04 15.04 8.77
N ASP A 137 -9.47 15.12 10.03
CA ASP A 137 -8.81 15.97 11.01
C ASP A 137 -7.46 15.35 11.32
N TRP A 138 -6.41 15.87 10.67
CA TRP A 138 -5.10 15.24 10.71
C TRP A 138 -4.51 15.13 12.11
N GLU A 139 -4.76 16.10 12.99
CA GLU A 139 -4.19 16.07 14.34
C GLU A 139 -4.79 14.92 15.17
N GLU A 140 -6.08 14.65 15.01
CA GLU A 140 -6.79 13.60 15.75
C GLU A 140 -6.76 12.24 15.05
N GLU A 141 -6.87 12.21 13.71
CA GLU A 141 -7.12 10.99 12.95
C GLU A 141 -5.86 10.35 12.36
N ALA A 142 -4.83 11.12 11.99
CA ALA A 142 -3.69 10.57 11.24
C ALA A 142 -2.94 9.44 11.96
N PRO A 143 -2.65 9.52 13.28
CA PRO A 143 -2.02 8.41 13.99
C PRO A 143 -2.88 7.15 13.98
N ALA A 144 -4.20 7.29 14.15
CA ALA A 144 -5.13 6.16 14.12
C ALA A 144 -5.26 5.56 12.71
N LEU A 145 -5.29 6.39 11.66
CA LEU A 145 -5.30 5.95 10.27
C LEU A 145 -4.02 5.18 9.91
N TYR A 146 -2.86 5.68 10.35
CA TYR A 146 -1.58 4.98 10.19
C TYR A 146 -1.61 3.59 10.83
N GLU A 147 -2.02 3.48 12.09
CA GLU A 147 -2.11 2.19 12.78
C GLU A 147 -3.15 1.26 12.14
N ALA A 148 -4.27 1.80 11.67
CA ALA A 148 -5.31 1.02 10.98
C ALA A 148 -4.79 0.42 9.67
N MET A 149 -3.99 1.18 8.89
CA MET A 149 -3.38 0.66 7.67
C MET A 149 -2.29 -0.39 7.96
N LYS A 150 -1.45 -0.18 9.00
CA LYS A 150 -0.49 -1.21 9.46
C LYS A 150 -1.20 -2.49 9.92
N ALA A 151 -2.31 -2.34 10.63
CA ALA A 151 -3.14 -3.47 11.05
C ALA A 151 -3.77 -4.18 9.85
N ALA A 152 -4.24 -3.45 8.84
CA ALA A 152 -4.78 -4.05 7.61
C ALA A 152 -3.70 -4.80 6.82
N GLU A 153 -2.53 -4.20 6.62
CA GLU A 153 -1.36 -4.86 6.00
C GLU A 153 -1.02 -6.17 6.71
N SER A 154 -0.96 -6.16 8.05
CA SER A 154 -0.63 -7.36 8.83
C SER A 154 -1.75 -8.40 8.85
N ALA A 155 -3.01 -7.99 8.96
CA ALA A 155 -4.14 -8.91 9.11
C ALA A 155 -4.47 -9.65 7.81
N TYR A 156 -4.32 -8.97 6.67
CA TYR A 156 -4.68 -9.50 5.36
C TYR A 156 -3.47 -9.87 4.50
N GLU A 157 -2.25 -9.64 5.01
CA GLU A 157 -1.00 -9.81 4.26
C GLU A 157 -1.04 -9.07 2.92
N VAL A 158 -1.70 -7.91 2.90
CA VAL A 158 -1.85 -7.07 1.71
C VAL A 158 -0.74 -6.03 1.68
N HIS A 159 0.00 -5.99 0.58
CA HIS A 159 1.13 -5.08 0.43
C HIS A 159 1.21 -4.50 -0.98
N CYS A 160 1.41 -3.19 -1.06
CA CYS A 160 1.77 -2.49 -2.28
C CYS A 160 3.00 -1.62 -1.99
N GLY A 161 4.18 -2.07 -2.40
CA GLY A 161 5.41 -1.30 -2.24
C GLY A 161 5.46 -0.11 -3.21
N LEU A 162 6.09 0.98 -2.81
CA LEU A 162 6.28 2.16 -3.68
C LEU A 162 6.92 1.77 -5.05
N GLN A 163 7.88 0.85 -5.03
CA GLN A 163 8.52 0.36 -6.25
C GLN A 163 7.58 -0.43 -7.16
N GLN A 164 6.63 -1.19 -6.58
CA GLN A 164 5.63 -1.93 -7.36
C GLN A 164 4.71 -0.96 -8.12
N MET A 165 4.36 0.17 -7.50
CA MET A 165 3.55 1.22 -8.14
C MET A 165 4.23 1.79 -9.40
N PHE A 166 5.56 1.83 -9.46
CA PHE A 166 6.31 2.27 -10.64
C PHE A 166 6.56 1.16 -11.67
N ALA A 167 6.64 -0.10 -11.23
CA ALA A 167 6.83 -1.23 -12.14
C ALA A 167 5.61 -1.46 -13.05
N GLN A 168 4.42 -1.02 -12.63
CA GLN A 168 3.18 -1.20 -13.36
C GLN A 168 2.88 0.02 -14.26
N ASN A 169 3.32 -0.06 -15.52
CA ASN A 169 3.27 1.07 -16.47
C ASN A 169 1.85 1.49 -16.94
N GLU A 170 0.89 0.58 -16.85
CA GLU A 170 -0.45 0.76 -17.44
C GLU A 170 -1.57 0.83 -16.38
N VAL A 171 -1.32 0.36 -15.16
CA VAL A 171 -2.29 0.35 -14.07
C VAL A 171 -1.60 0.17 -12.73
N CYS A 172 -1.95 0.98 -11.74
CA CYS A 172 -1.48 0.76 -10.36
C CYS A 172 -2.60 0.11 -9.53
N ALA A 173 -2.31 -0.98 -8.83
CA ALA A 173 -3.20 -1.51 -7.80
C ALA A 173 -2.74 -1.02 -6.42
N VAL A 174 -3.62 -0.39 -5.64
CA VAL A 174 -3.28 0.17 -4.32
C VAL A 174 -4.35 -0.23 -3.30
N PRO A 175 -4.00 -0.88 -2.18
CA PRO A 175 -4.94 -1.16 -1.11
C PRO A 175 -5.43 0.15 -0.49
N ALA A 176 -6.72 0.22 -0.19
CA ALA A 176 -7.34 1.39 0.41
C ALA A 176 -7.98 1.01 1.75
N LEU A 177 -7.89 1.90 2.73
CA LEU A 177 -8.52 1.68 4.02
C LEU A 177 -10.05 1.59 3.84
N ALA A 178 -10.67 0.63 4.52
CA ALA A 178 -12.11 0.42 4.55
C ALA A 178 -12.58 0.25 6.00
N GLN A 179 -13.90 0.34 6.24
CA GLN A 179 -14.47 0.12 7.57
C GLN A 179 -14.25 -1.33 8.06
N SER A 180 -14.23 -2.29 7.13
CA SER A 180 -13.88 -3.67 7.39
C SER A 180 -13.05 -4.21 6.23
N GLY A 181 -11.98 -4.93 6.53
CA GLY A 181 -11.02 -5.34 5.51
C GLY A 181 -10.29 -4.17 4.89
N TYR A 182 -10.13 -4.24 3.57
CA TYR A 182 -9.58 -3.19 2.73
C TYR A 182 -10.34 -3.18 1.40
N ASP A 183 -10.39 -2.01 0.78
CA ASP A 183 -10.77 -1.84 -0.62
C ASP A 183 -9.52 -1.96 -1.49
N LEU A 184 -9.67 -2.20 -2.79
CA LEU A 184 -8.55 -2.10 -3.74
C LEU A 184 -8.86 -1.07 -4.81
N LEU A 185 -7.98 -0.08 -4.97
CA LEU A 185 -8.03 0.87 -6.06
C LEU A 185 -7.20 0.36 -7.23
N LEU A 186 -7.85 0.17 -8.37
CA LEU A 186 -7.19 -0.03 -9.66
C LEU A 186 -7.16 1.32 -10.38
N LEU A 187 -5.96 1.81 -10.66
CA LEU A 187 -5.67 3.12 -11.24
C LEU A 187 -5.13 2.92 -12.66
N PRO A 188 -5.98 2.64 -13.67
CA PRO A 188 -5.53 2.53 -15.04
C PRO A 188 -4.96 3.88 -15.49
N ARG A 189 -3.88 3.84 -16.28
CA ARG A 189 -3.26 5.02 -16.88
C ARG A 189 -4.24 5.77 -17.77
N ASP A 190 -4.97 5.02 -18.59
CA ASP A 190 -5.90 5.53 -19.58
C ASP A 190 -7.35 5.17 -19.20
N GLY A 191 -7.83 5.66 -18.07
CA GLY A 191 -9.20 5.40 -17.63
C GLY A 191 -9.57 6.03 -16.30
N ALA A 192 -10.81 5.83 -15.89
CA ALA A 192 -11.26 6.23 -14.56
C ALA A 192 -10.77 5.20 -13.50
N PRO A 193 -10.40 5.65 -12.30
CA PRO A 193 -10.13 4.76 -11.17
C PRO A 193 -11.31 3.81 -10.89
N LEU A 194 -10.99 2.55 -10.58
CA LEU A 194 -11.95 1.55 -10.16
C LEU A 194 -11.69 1.17 -8.71
N ARG A 195 -12.66 1.40 -7.83
CA ARG A 195 -12.60 0.98 -6.42
C ARG A 195 -13.33 -0.35 -6.24
N CYS A 196 -12.58 -1.41 -6.03
CA CYS A 196 -13.05 -2.75 -5.72
C CYS A 196 -13.29 -2.86 -4.21
N ARG A 197 -14.35 -3.58 -3.80
CA ARG A 197 -14.76 -3.71 -2.40
C ARG A 197 -15.02 -5.17 -2.01
N GLY A 198 -14.86 -5.48 -0.73
CA GLY A 198 -15.22 -6.78 -0.15
C GLY A 198 -14.35 -7.95 -0.63
N LEU A 199 -14.73 -9.17 -0.19
CA LEU A 199 -13.95 -10.38 -0.45
C LEU A 199 -13.82 -10.68 -1.95
N ALA A 200 -14.95 -10.74 -2.67
CA ALA A 200 -14.95 -11.14 -4.08
C ALA A 200 -14.46 -10.03 -5.03
N GLY A 201 -14.46 -8.77 -4.60
CA GLY A 201 -13.97 -7.64 -5.39
C GLY A 201 -12.53 -7.27 -5.04
N ALA A 202 -12.33 -6.67 -3.85
CA ALA A 202 -11.04 -6.12 -3.44
C ALA A 202 -9.99 -7.21 -3.21
N GLN A 203 -10.31 -8.22 -2.41
CA GLN A 203 -9.32 -9.22 -2.03
C GLN A 203 -8.99 -10.17 -3.19
N LEU A 204 -10.00 -10.57 -3.99
CA LEU A 204 -9.76 -11.30 -5.23
C LEU A 204 -8.83 -10.53 -6.17
N ALA A 205 -9.09 -9.23 -6.39
CA ALA A 205 -8.23 -8.41 -7.24
C ALA A 205 -6.81 -8.28 -6.65
N ALA A 206 -6.66 -8.15 -5.33
CA ALA A 206 -5.35 -8.06 -4.69
C ALA A 206 -4.54 -9.36 -4.85
N VAL A 207 -5.19 -10.52 -4.72
CA VAL A 207 -4.56 -11.83 -4.97
C VAL A 207 -4.15 -11.95 -6.45
N LEU A 208 -5.01 -11.54 -7.39
CA LEU A 208 -4.70 -11.56 -8.82
C LEU A 208 -3.55 -10.61 -9.20
N CYS A 209 -3.43 -9.47 -8.51
CA CYS A 209 -2.32 -8.53 -8.66
C CYS A 209 -1.03 -9.00 -7.94
N GLY A 210 -1.06 -10.13 -7.21
CA GLY A 210 0.07 -10.62 -6.43
C GLY A 210 0.38 -9.80 -5.17
N GLN A 211 -0.58 -9.01 -4.70
CA GLN A 211 -0.44 -8.12 -3.54
C GLN A 211 -0.92 -8.73 -2.23
N ALA A 212 -1.67 -9.83 -2.28
CA ALA A 212 -2.14 -10.56 -1.12
C ALA A 212 -2.12 -12.07 -1.38
N GLN A 213 -2.04 -12.87 -0.31
CA GLN A 213 -2.10 -14.34 -0.39
C GLN A 213 -3.20 -14.92 0.50
N ARG A 214 -4.09 -14.07 1.02
CA ARG A 214 -5.15 -14.47 1.94
C ARG A 214 -6.47 -13.85 1.55
N LEU A 215 -7.52 -14.67 1.57
CA LEU A 215 -8.90 -14.22 1.51
C LEU A 215 -9.52 -14.38 2.90
N GLN A 216 -10.03 -13.29 3.46
CA GLN A 216 -10.71 -13.31 4.74
C GLN A 216 -11.82 -12.26 4.77
N GLY A 217 -13.07 -12.69 4.88
CA GLY A 217 -14.19 -11.76 4.85
C GLY A 217 -15.52 -12.46 4.69
N THR A 218 -16.56 -11.66 4.42
CA THR A 218 -17.91 -12.17 4.22
C THR A 218 -18.26 -12.28 2.75
N PHE A 219 -19.12 -13.23 2.44
CA PHE A 219 -19.69 -13.47 1.10
C PHE A 219 -21.19 -13.79 1.25
N ALA A 220 -21.87 -14.05 0.13
CA ALA A 220 -23.31 -14.27 0.06
C ALA A 220 -24.10 -13.12 0.72
N GLY A 221 -23.71 -11.87 0.43
CA GLY A 221 -24.35 -10.69 1.00
C GLY A 221 -24.19 -10.56 2.51
N GLY A 222 -23.12 -11.10 3.09
CA GLY A 222 -22.85 -11.04 4.54
C GLY A 222 -23.41 -12.21 5.33
N GLN A 223 -23.98 -13.21 4.67
CA GLN A 223 -24.61 -14.36 5.33
C GLN A 223 -23.61 -15.47 5.71
N ALA A 224 -22.43 -15.46 5.11
CA ALA A 224 -21.37 -16.42 5.37
C ALA A 224 -20.00 -15.73 5.42
N ALA A 225 -19.04 -16.38 6.07
CA ALA A 225 -17.65 -15.95 6.15
C ALA A 225 -16.72 -17.01 5.53
N CYS A 226 -15.64 -16.53 4.92
CA CYS A 226 -14.57 -17.33 4.35
C CYS A 226 -13.23 -16.84 4.92
N GLU A 227 -12.38 -17.79 5.25
CA GLU A 227 -10.95 -17.57 5.49
C GLU A 227 -10.18 -18.66 4.72
N ALA A 228 -9.24 -18.26 3.87
CA ALA A 228 -8.44 -19.19 3.06
C ALA A 228 -7.11 -18.56 2.66
N ASP A 229 -6.09 -19.40 2.53
CA ASP A 229 -4.86 -19.05 1.80
C ASP A 229 -5.14 -19.16 0.30
N ALA A 230 -4.77 -18.14 -0.46
CA ALA A 230 -5.11 -17.99 -1.86
C ALA A 230 -3.87 -17.94 -2.74
N HIS A 231 -3.87 -18.77 -3.80
CA HIS A 231 -2.82 -18.78 -4.80
C HIS A 231 -3.42 -18.82 -6.21
N VAL A 232 -2.79 -18.12 -7.15
CA VAL A 232 -3.26 -18.05 -8.54
C VAL A 232 -2.24 -18.71 -9.45
N THR A 233 -2.74 -19.62 -10.30
CA THR A 233 -2.00 -20.14 -11.44
C THR A 233 -2.79 -19.88 -12.73
N VAL A 234 -2.10 -19.84 -13.86
CA VAL A 234 -2.73 -19.65 -15.17
C VAL A 234 -2.33 -20.82 -16.06
N GLU A 235 -3.33 -21.55 -16.54
CA GLU A 235 -3.17 -22.69 -17.45
C GLU A 235 -4.05 -22.47 -18.68
N GLY A 236 -3.40 -22.14 -19.80
CA GLY A 236 -4.10 -21.71 -21.01
C GLY A 236 -4.98 -20.49 -20.74
N GLN A 237 -6.27 -20.58 -21.05
CA GLN A 237 -7.25 -19.52 -20.78
C GLN A 237 -7.86 -19.59 -19.37
N THR A 238 -7.45 -20.54 -18.55
CA THR A 238 -8.03 -20.77 -17.23
C THR A 238 -7.15 -20.14 -16.16
N VAL A 239 -7.72 -19.20 -15.42
CA VAL A 239 -7.15 -18.68 -14.18
C VAL A 239 -7.63 -19.60 -13.06
N GLN A 240 -6.72 -20.33 -12.42
CA GLN A 240 -7.03 -21.22 -11.31
C GLN A 240 -6.72 -20.50 -10.00
N LEU A 241 -7.75 -20.27 -9.19
CA LEU A 241 -7.64 -19.77 -7.83
C LEU A 241 -7.71 -20.94 -6.87
N HIS A 242 -6.57 -21.28 -6.27
CA HIS A 242 -6.45 -22.32 -5.27
C HIS A 242 -6.72 -21.72 -3.88
N LEU A 243 -7.73 -22.23 -3.19
CA LEU A 243 -8.10 -21.86 -1.83
C LEU A 243 -7.72 -23.02 -0.90
N ARG A 244 -6.63 -22.82 -0.16
CA ARG A 244 -6.08 -23.79 0.80
C ARG A 244 -6.50 -23.45 2.21
N ALA A 245 -6.60 -24.48 3.05
CA ALA A 245 -7.00 -24.34 4.46
C ALA A 245 -8.32 -23.56 4.59
N CYS A 246 -9.23 -23.75 3.63
CA CYS A 246 -10.44 -22.96 3.50
C CYS A 246 -11.42 -23.27 4.64
N ALA A 247 -11.69 -22.27 5.47
CA ALA A 247 -12.71 -22.30 6.50
C ALA A 247 -13.93 -21.50 6.04
N LEU A 248 -15.06 -22.20 5.85
CA LEU A 248 -16.34 -21.59 5.50
C LEU A 248 -17.31 -21.69 6.67
N GLN A 249 -17.98 -20.58 7.00
CA GLN A 249 -18.91 -20.52 8.11
C GLN A 249 -20.19 -19.79 7.74
N ALA A 250 -21.34 -20.40 8.01
CA ALA A 250 -22.62 -19.69 7.99
C ALA A 250 -22.72 -18.75 9.19
N LEU A 251 -22.98 -17.46 8.94
CA LEU A 251 -23.17 -16.45 9.98
C LEU A 251 -24.64 -16.27 10.37
N THR A 252 -25.55 -16.68 9.49
CA THR A 252 -26.99 -16.53 9.67
C THR A 252 -27.73 -17.80 9.27
N GLY A 253 -28.95 -17.99 9.80
CA GLY A 253 -29.82 -19.09 9.37
C GLY A 253 -30.40 -18.95 7.95
N GLN A 254 -30.02 -17.90 7.22
CA GLN A 254 -30.38 -17.67 5.82
C GLN A 254 -29.21 -17.94 4.86
N ALA A 255 -28.06 -18.39 5.37
CA ALA A 255 -26.91 -18.71 4.56
C ALA A 255 -27.23 -19.82 3.54
N PRO A 256 -26.56 -19.85 2.38
CA PRO A 256 -26.68 -20.95 1.43
C PRO A 256 -26.32 -22.30 2.07
N ASP A 257 -27.05 -23.35 1.71
CA ASP A 257 -26.76 -24.71 2.17
C ASP A 257 -25.38 -25.21 1.68
N ASP A 258 -25.02 -24.83 0.45
CA ASP A 258 -23.71 -25.12 -0.15
C ASP A 258 -22.88 -23.83 -0.22
N LEU A 259 -22.01 -23.67 0.79
CA LEU A 259 -21.14 -22.51 0.94
C LEU A 259 -20.03 -22.46 -0.11
N GLU A 260 -19.46 -23.60 -0.50
CA GLU A 260 -18.40 -23.66 -1.53
C GLU A 260 -18.93 -23.21 -2.88
N SER A 261 -20.08 -23.78 -3.31
CA SER A 261 -20.72 -23.38 -4.56
C SER A 261 -21.21 -21.93 -4.55
N ALA A 262 -21.59 -21.39 -3.38
CA ALA A 262 -21.94 -19.97 -3.25
C ALA A 262 -20.72 -19.07 -3.41
N LEU A 263 -19.63 -19.37 -2.70
CA LEU A 263 -18.38 -18.61 -2.79
C LEU A 263 -17.79 -18.68 -4.21
N GLN A 264 -17.72 -19.86 -4.80
CA GLN A 264 -17.22 -20.05 -6.17
C GLN A 264 -17.98 -19.16 -7.17
N ARG A 265 -19.32 -19.17 -7.15
CA ARG A 265 -20.13 -18.34 -8.05
C ARG A 265 -19.86 -16.86 -7.87
N GLU A 266 -19.72 -16.41 -6.62
CA GLU A 266 -19.48 -15.00 -6.31
C GLU A 266 -18.09 -14.54 -6.79
N LEU A 267 -17.06 -15.37 -6.58
CA LEU A 267 -15.70 -15.12 -7.07
C LEU A 267 -15.64 -15.12 -8.60
N GLN A 268 -16.27 -16.10 -9.25
CA GLN A 268 -16.30 -16.20 -10.72
C GLN A 268 -17.03 -15.01 -11.36
N ALA A 269 -18.18 -14.62 -10.81
CA ALA A 269 -18.92 -13.46 -11.29
C ALA A 269 -18.11 -12.17 -11.10
N SER A 270 -17.45 -12.01 -9.94
CA SER A 270 -16.63 -10.84 -9.66
C SER A 270 -15.40 -10.78 -10.55
N PHE A 271 -14.72 -11.90 -10.80
CA PHE A 271 -13.61 -11.97 -11.76
C PHE A 271 -14.03 -11.50 -13.16
N ALA A 272 -15.14 -12.03 -13.69
CA ALA A 272 -15.62 -11.65 -15.01
C ALA A 272 -15.97 -10.15 -15.07
N ALA A 273 -16.54 -9.61 -14.00
CA ALA A 273 -16.84 -8.19 -13.89
C ALA A 273 -15.57 -7.33 -13.80
N LEU A 274 -14.56 -7.76 -13.03
CA LEU A 274 -13.29 -7.06 -12.86
C LEU A 274 -12.51 -7.03 -14.18
N TYR A 275 -12.26 -8.21 -14.78
CA TYR A 275 -11.56 -8.32 -16.06
C TYR A 275 -12.26 -7.51 -17.16
N GLY A 276 -13.59 -7.62 -17.25
CA GLY A 276 -14.37 -6.87 -18.23
C GLY A 276 -14.30 -5.35 -18.04
N GLN A 277 -14.15 -4.84 -16.82
CA GLN A 277 -14.02 -3.41 -16.55
C GLN A 277 -12.62 -2.90 -16.84
N THR A 278 -11.58 -3.62 -16.40
CA THR A 278 -10.18 -3.21 -16.60
C THR A 278 -9.79 -3.28 -18.08
N HIS A 279 -10.22 -4.32 -18.79
CA HIS A 279 -9.97 -4.47 -20.22
C HIS A 279 -10.66 -3.37 -21.05
N ARG A 280 -11.85 -2.91 -20.66
CA ARG A 280 -12.50 -1.74 -21.32
C ARG A 280 -11.73 -0.43 -21.12
N ALA A 281 -10.99 -0.32 -20.02
CA ALA A 281 -10.08 0.78 -19.75
C ALA A 281 -8.69 0.58 -20.40
N GLY A 282 -8.51 -0.48 -21.20
CA GLY A 282 -7.23 -0.79 -21.85
C GLY A 282 -6.13 -1.19 -20.87
N ALA A 283 -6.48 -1.68 -19.68
CA ALA A 283 -5.55 -2.06 -18.63
C ALA A 283 -5.59 -3.56 -18.34
N ASP A 284 -4.41 -4.15 -18.11
CA ASP A 284 -4.22 -5.55 -17.73
C ASP A 284 -3.56 -5.66 -16.34
N PRO A 285 -4.27 -5.35 -15.25
CA PRO A 285 -3.71 -5.38 -13.89
C PRO A 285 -3.37 -6.79 -13.40
N PHE A 286 -3.89 -7.82 -14.07
CA PHE A 286 -3.70 -9.22 -13.70
C PHE A 286 -2.68 -9.93 -14.61
N HIS A 287 -2.05 -9.19 -15.53
CA HIS A 287 -1.06 -9.68 -16.50
C HIS A 287 -1.53 -10.86 -17.36
N LEU A 288 -2.84 -10.97 -17.61
CA LEU A 288 -3.44 -12.09 -18.35
C LEU A 288 -3.26 -11.92 -19.86
N ASP A 289 -3.37 -10.69 -20.37
CA ASP A 289 -3.14 -10.38 -21.78
C ASP A 289 -1.64 -10.52 -22.09
N PHE A 290 -0.79 -10.03 -21.19
CA PHE A 290 0.67 -10.24 -21.25
C PHE A 290 1.02 -11.73 -21.30
N TRP A 291 0.41 -12.55 -20.42
CA TRP A 291 0.65 -13.99 -20.37
C TRP A 291 0.18 -14.67 -21.66
N GLN A 292 -1.01 -14.34 -22.16
CA GLN A 292 -1.53 -14.89 -23.42
C GLN A 292 -0.62 -14.54 -24.61
N ALA A 293 -0.14 -13.30 -24.69
CA ALA A 293 0.77 -12.87 -25.74
C ALA A 293 2.12 -13.62 -25.68
N CYS A 294 2.63 -13.89 -24.47
CA CYS A 294 3.84 -14.69 -24.27
C CYS A 294 3.64 -16.17 -24.67
N THR A 295 2.48 -16.75 -24.34
CA THR A 295 2.19 -18.17 -24.58
C THR A 295 1.86 -18.47 -26.04
N TYR A 296 1.07 -17.62 -26.69
CA TYR A 296 0.52 -17.87 -28.03
C TYR A 296 1.16 -17.01 -29.14
N GLY A 297 1.97 -16.03 -28.77
CA GLY A 297 2.68 -15.14 -29.69
C GLY A 297 1.91 -13.86 -30.03
N PRO A 298 2.61 -12.83 -30.54
CA PRO A 298 2.03 -11.53 -30.86
C PRO A 298 1.04 -11.66 -32.03
N GLY A 299 -0.20 -11.17 -31.84
CA GLY A 299 -1.25 -11.17 -32.86
C GLY A 299 -2.20 -12.37 -32.83
N HIS A 300 -2.01 -13.31 -31.89
CA HIS A 300 -3.06 -14.29 -31.58
C HIS A 300 -4.29 -13.55 -31.03
N PRO A 301 -5.52 -13.91 -31.45
CA PRO A 301 -6.71 -13.31 -30.87
C PRO A 301 -6.75 -13.59 -29.37
N MET A 302 -6.90 -12.54 -28.57
CA MET A 302 -7.07 -12.66 -27.12
C MET A 302 -8.36 -13.41 -26.84
N GLN A 303 -8.31 -14.32 -25.88
CA GLN A 303 -9.46 -15.07 -25.42
C GLN A 303 -9.83 -14.58 -24.03
N ASP A 304 -11.14 -14.51 -23.77
CA ASP A 304 -11.62 -14.12 -22.44
C ASP A 304 -11.22 -15.22 -21.43
N PRO A 305 -10.45 -14.86 -20.39
CA PRO A 305 -10.04 -15.81 -19.36
C PRO A 305 -11.25 -16.23 -18.52
N GLN A 306 -11.17 -17.43 -17.93
CA GLN A 306 -12.19 -17.94 -17.02
C GLN A 306 -11.58 -18.29 -15.68
N LEU A 307 -12.24 -17.87 -14.59
CA LEU A 307 -11.83 -18.24 -13.25
C LEU A 307 -12.38 -19.63 -12.88
N THR A 308 -11.51 -20.52 -12.44
CA THR A 308 -11.87 -21.75 -11.76
C THR A 308 -11.39 -21.66 -10.31
N VAL A 309 -12.28 -21.95 -9.36
CA VAL A 309 -11.94 -21.98 -7.93
C VAL A 309 -11.72 -23.43 -7.53
N LEU A 310 -10.61 -23.71 -6.86
CA LEU A 310 -10.22 -25.03 -6.40
C LEU A 310 -10.07 -25.00 -4.88
N PHE A 311 -10.86 -25.81 -4.17
CA PHE A 311 -10.80 -25.96 -2.73
C PHE A 311 -9.86 -27.12 -2.38
N GLU A 312 -8.81 -26.85 -1.59
CA GLU A 312 -7.69 -27.78 -1.28
C GLU A 312 -7.45 -27.98 0.22
#